data_AF-A0A437NRM6-F1
#
_entry.id   AF-A0A437NRM6-F1
#
_cell.length_a   1.000
_cell.length_b   1.000
_cell.length_c   1.000
_cell.angle_alpha   90.00
_cell.angle_beta   90.00
_cell.angle_gamma   90.00
#
_symmetry.space_group_name_H-M   'P 1'
#
loop_
_entity.id
_entity.type
_entity.pdbx_description
1 polymer ?
#
loop_
_entity_poly.entity_id
_entity_poly.type
_entity_poly.pdbx_seq_one_letter_code
_entity_poly.pdbx_strand_id
1 'polypeptide(L)'
;MSSSPAPEAPVFAREAPESGRLDAVSPLVRRLVCPNGGPFTQSGTCSYVVGHGRVAVIDPGPDNPAHHAALLAALAGETVEAILVTHTHRDHSPGARALKAATGAPIVGCGPHRAARALRGQERNLLDAAGDAGHRPDRELHDGEAVSGPGWTLGAVATPGHTMNHLAFALPEEEALFSGDHVMAWSTTIVAPPDGSMGAYMASLDRLKERGERIYWPGHGGPVRDPQRFVRALAHHRRAREAAILDRVRTGDGTIPAIVAAIYRGLDPALRGAAALSVFAHLEDLAATGRVRTEGEPTLDAEYRPAG
;
A
#
# COMPACT_ATOMS: atom_id res chain seq x y z
N MET A 1 15.25 -0.40 36.46
CA MET A 1 14.36 -0.84 35.37
C MET A 1 14.10 0.37 34.49
N SER A 2 14.79 0.48 33.36
CA SER A 2 14.61 1.59 32.43
C SER A 2 13.26 1.42 31.75
N SER A 3 12.28 2.26 32.09
CA SER A 3 11.02 2.33 31.34
C SER A 3 11.38 2.79 29.93
N SER A 4 11.29 1.90 28.94
CA SER A 4 11.33 2.30 27.54
C SER A 4 10.27 3.39 27.35
N PRO A 5 10.61 4.54 26.72
CA PRO A 5 9.64 5.60 26.48
C PRO A 5 8.44 5.01 25.72
N ALA A 6 7.24 5.53 26.02
CA ALA A 6 6.04 5.15 25.29
C ALA A 6 6.30 5.35 23.79
N PRO A 7 6.00 4.34 22.95
CA PRO A 7 6.25 4.45 21.51
C PRO A 7 5.47 5.62 20.93
N GLU A 8 6.19 6.45 20.17
CA GLU A 8 5.66 7.68 19.58
C GLU A 8 4.68 7.36 18.45
N ALA A 9 3.63 8.18 18.28
CA ALA A 9 2.72 8.06 17.15
C ALA A 9 3.45 8.33 15.82
N PRO A 10 3.04 7.72 14.71
CA PRO A 10 3.64 8.01 13.41
C PRO A 10 3.41 9.49 13.07
N VAL A 11 4.50 10.19 12.73
CA VAL A 11 4.44 11.58 12.29
C VAL A 11 4.24 11.60 10.79
N PHE A 12 3.03 11.93 10.35
CA PHE A 12 2.71 12.02 8.93
C PHE A 12 3.25 13.32 8.32
N ALA A 13 3.93 13.19 7.19
CA ALA A 13 4.39 14.30 6.38
C ALA A 13 3.20 14.94 5.64
N ARG A 14 3.18 16.27 5.63
CA ARG A 14 2.21 17.06 4.84
C ARG A 14 2.69 17.31 3.41
N GLU A 15 3.90 16.86 3.08
CA GLU A 15 4.51 17.04 1.77
C GLU A 15 3.62 16.39 0.70
N ALA A 16 3.18 17.20 -0.26
CA ALA A 16 2.37 16.81 -1.39
C ALA A 16 3.14 17.18 -2.66
N PRO A 17 3.78 16.20 -3.32
CA PRO A 17 4.53 16.45 -4.55
C PRO A 17 3.65 17.05 -5.65
N GLU A 18 4.20 17.96 -6.44
CA GLU A 18 3.51 18.55 -7.58
C GLU A 18 3.34 17.52 -8.71
N SER A 19 2.16 17.49 -9.32
CA SER A 19 1.84 16.61 -10.45
C SER A 19 2.35 17.16 -11.77
N GLY A 20 2.67 16.27 -12.73
CA GLY A 20 2.92 16.63 -14.12
C GLY A 20 4.36 17.05 -14.46
N ARG A 21 5.28 17.03 -13.49
CA ARG A 21 6.71 17.28 -13.71
C ARG A 21 7.56 16.10 -13.25
N LEU A 22 8.52 15.67 -14.08
CA LEU A 22 9.48 14.63 -13.72
C LEU A 22 10.62 15.28 -12.92
N ASP A 23 10.69 14.96 -11.63
CA ASP A 23 11.66 15.52 -10.69
C ASP A 23 12.72 14.49 -10.32
N ALA A 24 14.01 14.87 -10.38
CA ALA A 24 15.07 14.09 -9.77
C ALA A 24 14.94 14.17 -8.24
N VAL A 25 14.66 13.04 -7.59
CA VAL A 25 14.48 12.95 -6.13
C VAL A 25 15.69 12.33 -5.43
N SER A 26 16.56 11.66 -6.20
CA SER A 26 17.88 11.15 -5.82
C SER A 26 18.76 10.98 -7.08
N PRO A 27 20.04 10.60 -6.96
CA PRO A 27 20.93 10.40 -8.11
C PRO A 27 20.40 9.42 -9.18
N LEU A 28 19.75 8.33 -8.78
CA LEU A 28 19.22 7.30 -9.68
C LEU A 28 17.69 7.37 -9.85
N VAL A 29 16.96 8.11 -9.01
CA VAL A 29 15.50 8.09 -9.01
C VAL A 29 14.93 9.43 -9.44
N ARG A 30 14.05 9.36 -10.43
CA ARG A 30 13.18 10.46 -10.84
C ARG A 30 11.73 10.09 -10.54
N ARG A 31 10.88 11.05 -10.20
CA ARG A 31 9.47 10.85 -9.88
C ARG A 31 8.60 11.76 -10.72
N LEU A 32 7.55 11.21 -11.32
CA LEU A 32 6.46 11.95 -11.94
C LEU A 32 5.16 11.60 -11.22
N VAL A 33 4.45 12.60 -10.72
CA VAL A 33 3.15 12.39 -10.08
C VAL A 33 2.02 12.58 -11.08
N CYS A 34 1.17 11.57 -11.22
CA CYS A 34 -0.02 11.62 -12.06
C CYS A 34 -1.03 12.63 -11.49
N PRO A 35 -1.71 13.46 -12.30
CA PRO A 35 -2.71 14.41 -11.81
C PRO A 35 -4.05 13.72 -11.50
N ASN A 36 -4.03 12.69 -10.64
CA ASN A 36 -5.18 11.91 -10.19
C ASN A 36 -5.40 12.05 -8.67
N GLY A 37 -5.09 13.22 -8.11
CA GLY A 37 -5.21 13.51 -6.69
C GLY A 37 -6.64 13.36 -6.14
N GLY A 38 -6.74 12.90 -4.89
CA GLY A 38 -8.00 12.60 -4.24
C GLY A 38 -7.85 12.01 -2.84
N PRO A 39 -8.95 11.57 -2.20
CA PRO A 39 -8.95 11.08 -0.82
C PRO A 39 -8.03 9.87 -0.56
N PHE A 40 -7.74 9.09 -1.60
CA PHE A 40 -6.90 7.88 -1.50
C PHE A 40 -5.51 8.05 -2.14
N THR A 41 -5.33 9.03 -3.02
CA THR A 41 -4.11 9.23 -3.80
C THR A 41 -3.35 10.52 -3.43
N GLN A 42 -3.86 11.30 -2.48
CA GLN A 42 -3.31 12.61 -2.08
C GLN A 42 -3.14 13.56 -3.27
N SER A 43 -1.91 13.98 -3.63
CA SER A 43 -1.68 14.78 -4.84
C SER A 43 -1.68 13.95 -6.13
N GLY A 44 -1.58 12.63 -6.03
CA GLY A 44 -1.63 11.68 -7.13
C GLY A 44 -0.72 10.46 -6.93
N THR A 45 -0.75 9.54 -7.89
CA THR A 45 0.15 8.38 -7.91
C THR A 45 1.55 8.80 -8.33
N CYS A 46 2.55 8.38 -7.55
CA CYS A 46 3.96 8.56 -7.83
C CYS A 46 4.47 7.45 -8.75
N SER A 47 4.71 7.78 -10.02
CA SER A 47 5.47 6.93 -10.94
C SER A 47 6.95 7.23 -10.78
N TYR A 48 7.77 6.20 -10.58
CA TYR A 48 9.21 6.35 -10.40
C TYR A 48 9.97 5.83 -11.62
N VAL A 49 10.98 6.59 -12.07
CA VAL A 49 11.94 6.18 -13.08
C VAL A 49 13.27 5.93 -12.39
N VAL A 50 13.86 4.74 -12.59
CA VAL A 50 15.10 4.31 -11.95
C VAL A 50 16.19 4.09 -12.98
N GLY A 51 17.35 4.71 -12.77
CA GLY A 51 18.51 4.66 -13.67
C GLY A 51 18.54 5.78 -14.70
N HIS A 52 19.53 5.71 -15.61
CA HIS A 52 19.73 6.63 -16.73
C HIS A 52 20.09 5.88 -18.01
N GLY A 53 19.59 6.33 -19.17
CA GLY A 53 19.83 5.71 -20.47
C GLY A 53 19.02 4.43 -20.69
N ARG A 54 19.19 3.42 -19.82
CA ARG A 54 18.31 2.24 -19.73
C ARG A 54 17.68 2.20 -18.35
N VAL A 55 16.36 2.35 -18.30
CA VAL A 55 15.63 2.68 -17.07
C VAL A 55 14.54 1.67 -16.75
N ALA A 56 14.21 1.56 -15.47
CA ALA A 56 12.96 0.94 -15.03
C ALA A 56 11.91 2.02 -14.73
N VAL A 57 10.64 1.70 -14.97
CA VAL A 57 9.49 2.52 -14.52
C VAL A 57 8.67 1.72 -13.52
N ILE A 58 8.46 2.26 -12.32
CA ILE A 58 7.65 1.66 -11.26
C ILE A 58 6.30 2.39 -11.20
N ASP A 59 5.20 1.65 -11.23
CA ASP A 59 3.81 2.12 -11.13
C ASP A 59 3.49 3.30 -12.07
N PRO A 60 3.31 3.05 -13.37
CA PRO A 60 3.08 4.08 -14.37
C PRO A 60 1.70 4.77 -14.27
N GLY A 61 0.93 4.48 -13.22
CA GLY A 61 -0.27 5.23 -12.88
C GLY A 61 -1.58 4.59 -13.41
N PRO A 62 -2.71 5.30 -13.25
CA PRO A 62 -3.99 4.91 -13.84
C PRO A 62 -3.96 4.98 -15.36
N ASP A 63 -5.06 4.55 -15.99
CA ASP A 63 -5.26 4.75 -17.44
C ASP A 63 -5.46 6.24 -17.76
N ASN A 64 -4.34 6.98 -17.79
CA ASN A 64 -4.30 8.41 -18.02
C ASN A 64 -3.36 8.71 -19.19
N PRO A 65 -3.90 8.94 -20.40
CA PRO A 65 -3.11 9.20 -21.59
C PRO A 65 -2.16 10.39 -21.47
N ALA A 66 -2.54 11.45 -20.74
CA ALA A 66 -1.70 12.63 -20.55
C ALA A 66 -0.49 12.32 -19.66
N HIS A 67 -0.67 11.54 -18.60
CA HIS A 67 0.41 11.09 -17.73
C HIS A 67 1.38 10.16 -18.47
N HIS A 68 0.86 9.21 -19.26
CA HIS A 68 1.72 8.32 -20.06
C HIS A 68 2.49 9.09 -21.12
N ALA A 69 1.86 10.05 -21.80
CA ALA A 69 2.55 10.91 -22.76
C ALA A 69 3.65 11.73 -22.09
N ALA A 70 3.43 12.24 -20.87
CA ALA A 70 4.44 12.94 -20.10
C ALA A 70 5.62 12.03 -19.71
N LEU A 71 5.37 10.79 -19.27
CA LEU A 71 6.42 9.79 -19.03
C LEU A 71 7.25 9.55 -20.30
N LEU A 72 6.59 9.24 -21.42
CA LEU A 72 7.28 8.93 -22.68
C LEU A 72 8.08 10.12 -23.21
N ALA A 73 7.54 11.34 -23.12
CA ALA A 73 8.25 12.54 -23.52
C ALA A 73 9.47 12.82 -22.64
N ALA A 74 9.35 12.62 -21.32
CA ALA A 74 10.45 12.81 -20.38
C ALA A 74 11.55 11.75 -20.50
N LEU A 75 11.23 10.58 -21.08
CA LEU A 75 12.16 9.48 -21.35
C LEU A 75 12.65 9.46 -22.80
N ALA A 76 12.42 10.53 -23.57
CA ALA A 76 12.89 10.61 -24.95
C ALA A 76 14.43 10.47 -25.01
N GLY A 77 14.90 9.48 -25.78
CA GLY A 77 16.33 9.14 -25.88
C GLY A 77 16.81 8.11 -24.86
N GLU A 78 15.95 7.67 -23.93
CA GLU A 78 16.19 6.55 -23.04
C GLU A 78 15.40 5.31 -23.49
N THR A 79 15.82 4.14 -23.00
CA THR A 79 15.15 2.85 -23.22
C THR A 79 14.51 2.40 -21.92
N VAL A 80 13.20 2.14 -21.94
CA VAL A 80 12.52 1.49 -20.82
C VAL A 80 12.85 0.00 -20.88
N GLU A 81 13.61 -0.48 -19.90
CA GLU A 81 14.05 -1.86 -19.77
C GLU A 81 12.97 -2.76 -19.16
N ALA A 82 12.23 -2.22 -18.19
CA ALA A 82 11.21 -2.93 -17.45
C ALA A 82 10.17 -1.97 -16.89
N ILE A 83 8.91 -2.43 -16.86
CA ILE A 83 7.80 -1.72 -16.21
C ILE A 83 7.40 -2.55 -15.00
N LEU A 84 7.73 -2.07 -13.80
CA LEU A 84 7.42 -2.73 -12.55
C LEU A 84 6.06 -2.25 -12.03
N VAL A 85 5.23 -3.18 -11.56
CA VAL A 85 3.96 -2.89 -10.89
C VAL A 85 4.00 -3.42 -9.47
N THR A 86 3.73 -2.57 -8.48
CA THR A 86 3.72 -2.93 -7.06
C THR A 86 2.50 -3.77 -6.69
N HIS A 87 1.32 -3.38 -7.17
CA HIS A 87 0.06 -4.06 -6.94
C HIS A 87 -1.00 -3.65 -7.96
N THR A 88 -2.16 -4.32 -7.92
CA THR A 88 -3.18 -4.20 -8.96
C THR A 88 -4.26 -3.18 -8.68
N HIS A 89 -4.03 -2.18 -7.83
CA HIS A 89 -4.98 -1.07 -7.78
C HIS A 89 -4.88 -0.20 -9.05
N ARG A 90 -6.03 0.30 -9.48
CA ARG A 90 -6.23 0.96 -10.78
C ARG A 90 -5.49 2.26 -10.92
N ASP A 91 -5.01 2.85 -9.84
CA ASP A 91 -4.18 4.02 -9.87
C ASP A 91 -2.69 3.68 -10.01
N HIS A 92 -2.28 2.41 -9.99
CA HIS A 92 -0.89 1.96 -10.18
C HIS A 92 -0.66 1.19 -11.47
N SER A 93 -1.46 0.15 -11.73
CA SER A 93 -1.18 -0.87 -12.75
C SER A 93 -1.61 -0.56 -14.19
N PRO A 94 -2.74 0.14 -14.47
CA PRO A 94 -3.27 0.20 -15.84
C PRO A 94 -2.32 0.83 -16.85
N GLY A 95 -1.54 1.83 -16.43
CA GLY A 95 -0.58 2.50 -17.31
C GLY A 95 0.53 1.59 -17.85
N ALA A 96 0.75 0.43 -17.21
CA ALA A 96 1.79 -0.50 -17.63
C ALA A 96 1.52 -1.08 -19.03
N ARG A 97 0.26 -1.29 -19.38
CA ARG A 97 -0.15 -1.74 -20.72
C ARG A 97 0.15 -0.68 -21.78
N ALA A 98 -0.11 0.59 -21.48
CA ALA A 98 0.16 1.70 -22.40
C ALA A 98 1.67 1.89 -22.63
N LEU A 99 2.47 1.88 -21.56
CA LEU A 99 3.92 1.98 -21.68
C LEU A 99 4.52 0.78 -22.41
N LYS A 100 4.05 -0.45 -22.14
CA LYS A 100 4.49 -1.64 -22.87
C LYS A 100 4.19 -1.52 -24.36
N ALA A 101 2.97 -1.09 -24.72
CA ALA A 101 2.60 -0.90 -26.13
C ALA A 101 3.49 0.14 -26.83
N ALA A 102 3.89 1.20 -26.12
CA ALA A 102 4.72 2.26 -26.67
C ALA A 102 6.22 1.92 -26.75
N THR A 103 6.73 1.10 -25.82
CA THR A 103 8.18 0.88 -25.64
C THR A 103 8.65 -0.54 -25.93
N GLY A 104 7.75 -1.52 -25.94
CA GLY A 104 8.09 -2.95 -26.01
C GLY A 104 8.63 -3.53 -24.69
N ALA A 105 8.80 -2.73 -23.64
CA ALA A 105 9.32 -3.19 -22.36
C ALA A 105 8.38 -4.21 -21.68
N PRO A 106 8.91 -5.28 -21.06
CA PRO A 106 8.10 -6.23 -20.33
C PRO A 106 7.51 -5.61 -19.06
N ILE A 107 6.27 -6.01 -18.75
CA ILE A 107 5.64 -5.75 -17.46
C ILE A 107 6.10 -6.83 -16.48
N VAL A 108 6.68 -6.42 -15.38
CA VAL A 108 7.19 -7.31 -14.33
C VAL A 108 6.68 -6.84 -12.96
N GLY A 109 6.79 -7.67 -11.93
CA GLY A 109 6.38 -7.30 -10.57
C GLY A 109 5.21 -8.14 -10.06
N CYS A 110 4.19 -7.50 -9.51
CA CYS A 110 3.11 -8.23 -8.85
C CYS A 110 2.35 -9.16 -9.81
N GLY A 111 1.90 -10.29 -9.28
CA GLY A 111 0.98 -11.19 -9.95
C GLY A 111 -0.41 -10.58 -10.18
N PRO A 112 -1.33 -11.34 -10.82
CA PRO A 112 -2.73 -10.96 -10.98
C PRO A 112 -3.39 -10.57 -9.66
N HIS A 113 -4.46 -9.77 -9.75
CA HIS A 113 -5.22 -9.35 -8.56
C HIS A 113 -5.72 -10.58 -7.78
N ARG A 114 -5.51 -10.56 -6.46
CA ARG A 114 -5.88 -11.65 -5.56
C ARG A 114 -6.39 -11.07 -4.25
N ALA A 115 -7.62 -11.43 -3.90
CA ALA A 115 -8.18 -11.16 -2.58
C ALA A 115 -7.52 -12.02 -1.50
N ALA A 116 -7.49 -11.53 -0.25
CA ALA A 116 -7.08 -12.31 0.92
C ALA A 116 -7.97 -13.51 1.19
N ARG A 117 -9.25 -13.43 0.82
CA ARG A 117 -10.20 -14.53 0.91
C ARG A 117 -11.36 -14.36 -0.07
N ALA A 118 -12.14 -15.42 -0.25
CA ALA A 118 -13.42 -15.31 -0.94
C ALA A 118 -14.41 -14.44 -0.14
N LEU A 119 -15.36 -13.84 -0.87
CA LEU A 119 -16.53 -13.20 -0.28
C LEU A 119 -17.36 -14.23 0.50
N ARG A 120 -17.96 -13.79 1.61
CA ARG A 120 -18.74 -14.65 2.50
C ARG A 120 -20.20 -14.22 2.54
N GLY A 121 -21.13 -15.18 2.42
CA GLY A 121 -22.56 -14.91 2.49
C GLY A 121 -23.01 -13.88 1.43
N GLN A 122 -23.56 -12.76 1.89
CA GLN A 122 -24.02 -11.64 1.04
C GLN A 122 -23.03 -10.46 1.01
N GLU A 123 -21.80 -10.66 1.49
CA GLU A 123 -20.75 -9.64 1.48
C GLU A 123 -20.50 -9.10 0.07
N ARG A 124 -20.27 -7.79 -0.02
CA ARG A 124 -19.85 -7.11 -1.24
C ARG A 124 -18.47 -6.53 -1.00
N ASN A 125 -17.58 -6.68 -1.98
CA ASN A 125 -16.32 -5.96 -1.96
C ASN A 125 -16.60 -4.48 -2.26
N LEU A 126 -16.57 -3.64 -1.22
CA LEU A 126 -16.84 -2.21 -1.32
C LEU A 126 -15.77 -1.46 -2.13
N LEU A 127 -14.60 -2.07 -2.33
CA LEU A 127 -13.47 -1.49 -3.06
C LEU A 127 -13.13 -2.28 -4.35
N ASP A 128 -14.00 -3.18 -4.82
CA ASP A 128 -13.73 -4.02 -6.02
C ASP A 128 -13.36 -3.20 -7.26
N ALA A 129 -14.02 -2.05 -7.42
CA ALA A 129 -13.75 -1.10 -8.49
C ALA A 129 -12.31 -0.55 -8.46
N ALA A 130 -11.61 -0.64 -7.33
CA ALA A 130 -10.20 -0.27 -7.22
C ALA A 130 -9.27 -1.30 -7.86
N GLY A 131 -9.68 -2.56 -8.01
CA GLY A 131 -8.85 -3.62 -8.61
C GLY A 131 -8.81 -3.60 -10.14
N ASP A 132 -7.62 -3.75 -10.71
CA ASP A 132 -7.36 -4.02 -12.13
C ASP A 132 -7.31 -5.54 -12.37
N ALA A 133 -8.48 -6.13 -12.62
CA ALA A 133 -8.61 -7.54 -13.01
C ALA A 133 -7.93 -7.87 -14.36
N GLY A 134 -7.56 -6.86 -15.15
CA GLY A 134 -6.88 -6.99 -16.44
C GLY A 134 -5.35 -7.04 -16.35
N HIS A 135 -4.75 -6.85 -15.16
CA HIS A 135 -3.30 -6.91 -14.98
C HIS A 135 -2.75 -8.31 -15.27
N ARG A 136 -1.80 -8.40 -16.20
CA ARG A 136 -1.12 -9.64 -16.62
C ARG A 136 0.37 -9.32 -16.81
N PRO A 137 1.23 -9.58 -15.82
CA PRO A 137 2.66 -9.35 -15.99
C PRO A 137 3.24 -10.36 -16.99
N ASP A 138 4.25 -9.95 -17.75
CA ASP A 138 5.08 -10.85 -18.55
C ASP A 138 5.93 -11.77 -17.67
N ARG A 139 6.33 -11.27 -16.49
CA ARG A 139 6.97 -12.05 -15.44
C ARG A 139 6.50 -11.59 -14.06
N GLU A 140 5.87 -12.50 -13.33
CA GLU A 140 5.62 -12.31 -11.89
C GLU A 140 6.95 -12.43 -11.12
N LEU A 141 7.18 -11.49 -10.20
CA LEU A 141 8.30 -11.54 -9.27
C LEU A 141 7.79 -12.01 -7.91
N HIS A 142 8.50 -12.97 -7.33
CA HIS A 142 8.31 -13.41 -5.96
C HIS A 142 9.32 -12.72 -5.02
N ASP A 143 9.09 -12.87 -3.71
CA ASP A 143 9.99 -12.34 -2.68
C ASP A 143 11.45 -12.74 -2.94
N GLY A 144 12.35 -11.76 -2.93
CA GLY A 144 13.79 -11.96 -3.14
C GLY A 144 14.23 -12.04 -4.60
N GLU A 145 13.31 -12.15 -5.57
CA GLU A 145 13.67 -12.04 -6.99
C GLU A 145 13.96 -10.59 -7.37
N ALA A 146 14.67 -10.38 -8.49
CA ALA A 146 15.04 -9.04 -8.93
C ALA A 146 15.01 -8.89 -10.46
N VAL A 147 14.98 -7.61 -10.87
CA VAL A 147 15.25 -7.15 -12.24
C VAL A 147 16.36 -6.10 -12.16
N SER A 148 17.26 -6.07 -13.14
CA SER A 148 18.41 -5.17 -13.13
C SER A 148 18.64 -4.55 -14.50
N GLY A 149 19.24 -3.36 -14.49
CA GLY A 149 19.78 -2.67 -15.65
C GLY A 149 21.13 -2.05 -15.33
N PRO A 150 21.67 -1.18 -16.21
CA PRO A 150 22.95 -0.54 -15.97
C PRO A 150 22.93 0.35 -14.72
N GLY A 151 23.64 -0.08 -13.67
CA GLY A 151 23.81 0.68 -12.43
C GLY A 151 22.59 0.72 -11.51
N TRP A 152 21.61 -0.16 -11.71
CA TRP A 152 20.47 -0.30 -10.79
C TRP A 152 19.96 -1.74 -10.73
N THR A 153 19.56 -2.16 -9.53
CA THR A 153 18.87 -3.43 -9.27
C THR A 153 17.61 -3.16 -8.45
N LEU A 154 16.47 -3.69 -8.89
CA LEU A 154 15.20 -3.62 -8.18
C LEU A 154 14.83 -5.02 -7.67
N GLY A 155 14.99 -5.23 -6.37
CA GLY A 155 14.66 -6.48 -5.67
C GLY A 155 13.24 -6.47 -5.11
N ALA A 156 12.44 -7.48 -5.43
CA ALA A 156 11.08 -7.63 -4.93
C ALA A 156 11.07 -8.00 -3.44
N VAL A 157 10.26 -7.27 -2.68
CA VAL A 157 9.98 -7.53 -1.26
C VAL A 157 8.47 -7.72 -1.14
N ALA A 158 8.02 -8.95 -0.93
CA ALA A 158 6.60 -9.23 -0.80
C ALA A 158 6.06 -8.59 0.49
N THR A 159 5.07 -7.73 0.35
CA THR A 159 4.46 -6.99 1.46
C THR A 159 2.93 -7.10 1.40
N PRO A 160 2.38 -8.33 1.42
CA PRO A 160 0.93 -8.53 1.39
C PRO A 160 0.25 -7.85 2.58
N GLY A 161 -0.99 -7.42 2.39
CA GLY A 161 -1.80 -6.86 3.47
C GLY A 161 -2.75 -5.78 2.98
N HIS A 162 -2.25 -4.76 2.29
CA HIS A 162 -3.09 -3.80 1.58
C HIS A 162 -3.83 -4.49 0.43
N THR A 163 -3.07 -5.19 -0.41
CA THR A 163 -3.54 -6.27 -1.30
C THR A 163 -2.64 -7.49 -1.09
N MET A 164 -3.09 -8.68 -1.49
CA MET A 164 -2.29 -9.89 -1.30
C MET A 164 -1.19 -10.12 -2.32
N ASN A 165 -1.21 -9.41 -3.43
CA ASN A 165 -0.17 -9.44 -4.45
C ASN A 165 0.82 -8.27 -4.32
N HIS A 166 0.73 -7.46 -3.25
CA HIS A 166 1.56 -6.29 -3.09
C HIS A 166 3.05 -6.63 -2.96
N LEU A 167 3.87 -5.98 -3.78
CA LEU A 167 5.32 -5.95 -3.72
C LEU A 167 5.80 -4.53 -3.44
N ALA A 168 6.80 -4.41 -2.58
CA ALA A 168 7.71 -3.28 -2.56
C ALA A 168 8.97 -3.63 -3.40
N PHE A 169 9.70 -2.62 -3.85
CA PHE A 169 10.96 -2.83 -4.59
C PHE A 169 12.13 -2.16 -3.89
N ALA A 170 13.14 -2.92 -3.49
CA ALA A 170 14.37 -2.40 -2.91
C ALA A 170 15.35 -2.01 -4.02
N LEU A 171 15.97 -0.83 -3.87
CA LEU A 171 17.08 -0.34 -4.69
C LEU A 171 18.34 -0.29 -3.81
N PRO A 172 19.16 -1.35 -3.79
CA PRO A 172 20.33 -1.43 -2.92
C PRO A 172 21.34 -0.30 -3.16
N GLU A 173 21.49 0.17 -4.40
CA GLU A 173 22.44 1.20 -4.80
C GLU A 173 22.22 2.56 -4.11
N GLU A 174 20.99 2.82 -3.63
CA GLU A 174 20.67 4.04 -2.88
C GLU A 174 20.14 3.75 -1.47
N GLU A 175 20.20 2.50 -1.02
CA GLU A 175 19.57 2.06 0.22
C GLU A 175 18.11 2.54 0.30
N ALA A 176 17.34 2.39 -0.79
CA ALA A 176 15.98 2.91 -0.92
C ALA A 176 14.95 1.80 -1.12
N LEU A 177 13.71 2.03 -0.70
CA LEU A 177 12.58 1.11 -0.93
C LEU A 177 11.41 1.84 -1.58
N PHE A 178 10.94 1.37 -2.73
CA PHE A 178 9.66 1.78 -3.30
C PHE A 178 8.55 1.02 -2.58
N SER A 179 7.92 1.66 -1.59
CA SER A 179 7.02 1.00 -0.64
C SER A 179 5.59 0.80 -1.15
N GLY A 180 5.28 1.32 -2.33
CA GLY A 180 3.92 1.35 -2.88
C GLY A 180 2.94 1.91 -1.86
N ASP A 181 1.83 1.22 -1.69
CA ASP A 181 0.76 1.61 -0.77
C ASP A 181 0.88 0.93 0.60
N HIS A 182 1.93 0.16 0.84
CA HIS A 182 2.11 -0.53 2.12
C HIS A 182 2.51 0.43 3.25
N VAL A 183 3.44 1.34 2.97
CA VAL A 183 3.92 2.37 3.90
C VAL A 183 3.99 3.70 3.18
N MET A 184 3.24 4.68 3.69
CA MET A 184 3.14 6.02 3.11
C MET A 184 3.32 7.08 4.19
N ALA A 185 3.99 8.18 3.86
CA ALA A 185 4.28 9.24 4.83
C ALA A 185 3.08 10.15 5.10
N TRP A 186 2.04 10.17 4.26
CA TRP A 186 0.93 11.14 4.37
C TRP A 186 -0.30 10.60 5.13
N SER A 187 -0.47 9.27 5.16
CA SER A 187 -1.60 8.60 5.83
C SER A 187 -1.24 7.15 6.12
N THR A 188 -2.03 6.50 6.98
CA THR A 188 -2.02 5.05 7.09
C THR A 188 -2.65 4.44 5.85
N THR A 189 -2.11 3.32 5.35
CA THR A 189 -2.75 2.58 4.25
C THR A 189 -4.15 2.09 4.61
N ILE A 190 -4.99 1.84 3.61
CA ILE A 190 -6.26 1.15 3.84
C ILE A 190 -6.02 -0.34 3.82
N VAL A 191 -6.52 -1.05 4.81
CA VAL A 191 -6.55 -2.52 4.82
C VAL A 191 -8.02 -2.89 4.91
N ALA A 192 -8.57 -3.46 3.84
CA ALA A 192 -10.00 -3.69 3.71
C ALA A 192 -10.26 -5.10 3.14
N PRO A 193 -10.80 -6.03 3.94
CA PRO A 193 -11.28 -7.30 3.43
C PRO A 193 -12.40 -7.11 2.39
N PRO A 194 -12.54 -8.03 1.43
CA PRO A 194 -11.77 -9.27 1.30
C PRO A 194 -10.39 -9.10 0.66
N ASP A 195 -10.07 -7.93 0.10
CA ASP A 195 -8.84 -7.73 -0.68
C ASP A 195 -7.59 -7.64 0.20
N GLY A 196 -7.71 -6.87 1.28
CA GLY A 196 -6.68 -6.71 2.29
C GLY A 196 -6.86 -7.64 3.49
N SER A 197 -5.77 -7.85 4.23
CA SER A 197 -5.72 -8.64 5.47
C SER A 197 -4.86 -7.92 6.50
N MET A 198 -5.44 -7.65 7.68
CA MET A 198 -4.71 -6.98 8.77
C MET A 198 -3.57 -7.85 9.30
N GLY A 199 -3.78 -9.15 9.46
CA GLY A 199 -2.74 -10.08 9.89
C GLY A 199 -1.54 -10.10 8.92
N ALA A 200 -1.81 -10.20 7.61
CA ALA A 200 -0.76 -10.13 6.59
C ALA A 200 -0.05 -8.77 6.56
N TYR A 201 -0.82 -7.68 6.70
CA TYR A 201 -0.28 -6.32 6.78
C TYR A 201 0.69 -6.15 7.96
N MET A 202 0.28 -6.61 9.15
CA MET A 202 1.11 -6.53 10.35
C MET A 202 2.36 -7.40 10.26
N ALA A 203 2.26 -8.60 9.68
CA ALA A 203 3.43 -9.45 9.41
C ALA A 203 4.42 -8.78 8.45
N SER A 204 3.92 -8.12 7.41
CA SER A 204 4.74 -7.34 6.47
C SER A 204 5.41 -6.13 7.14
N LEU A 205 4.71 -5.39 8.00
CA LEU A 205 5.32 -4.32 8.80
C LEU A 205 6.43 -4.85 9.74
N ASP A 206 6.24 -6.02 10.35
CA ASP A 206 7.27 -6.63 11.19
C ASP A 206 8.53 -6.99 10.40
N ARG A 207 8.41 -7.46 9.15
CA ARG A 207 9.55 -7.65 8.24
C ARG A 207 10.21 -6.31 7.88
N LEU A 208 9.42 -5.29 7.53
CA LEU A 208 9.96 -3.97 7.14
C LEU A 208 10.73 -3.29 8.28
N LYS A 209 10.34 -3.51 9.55
CA LYS A 209 11.04 -2.98 10.74
C LYS A 209 12.50 -3.43 10.87
N GLU A 210 12.83 -4.57 10.27
CA GLU A 210 14.16 -5.18 10.33
C GLU A 210 15.05 -4.80 9.15
N ARG A 211 14.49 -4.15 8.13
CA ARG A 211 15.25 -3.75 6.95
C ARG A 211 16.07 -2.49 7.19
N GLY A 212 17.10 -2.28 6.36
CA GLY A 212 18.11 -1.23 6.53
C GLY A 212 18.00 -0.03 5.57
N GLU A 213 17.01 0.05 4.68
CA GLU A 213 16.90 1.17 3.74
C GLU A 213 16.70 2.49 4.49
N ARG A 214 17.26 3.58 3.97
CA ARG A 214 17.31 4.89 4.62
C ARG A 214 16.15 5.80 4.22
N ILE A 215 15.46 5.46 3.13
CA ILE A 215 14.35 6.22 2.58
C ILE A 215 13.35 5.30 1.92
N TYR A 216 12.06 5.53 2.17
CA TYR A 216 11.01 4.90 1.36
C TYR A 216 10.38 5.92 0.40
N TRP A 217 10.16 5.47 -0.83
CA TRP A 217 9.47 6.16 -1.91
C TRP A 217 8.07 5.55 -2.07
N PRO A 218 7.03 6.16 -1.47
CA PRO A 218 5.68 5.59 -1.46
C PRO A 218 4.94 5.77 -2.79
N GLY A 219 3.85 5.03 -2.97
CA GLY A 219 2.92 5.20 -4.08
C GLY A 219 2.26 6.58 -4.11
N HIS A 220 2.12 7.21 -2.93
CA HIS A 220 1.51 8.53 -2.77
C HIS A 220 2.24 9.38 -1.74
N GLY A 221 2.26 10.70 -1.98
CA GLY A 221 2.83 11.69 -1.06
C GLY A 221 4.36 11.76 -1.05
N GLY A 222 4.87 12.52 -0.07
CA GLY A 222 6.31 12.69 0.14
C GLY A 222 7.02 11.43 0.65
N PRO A 223 8.37 11.42 0.65
CA PRO A 223 9.15 10.28 1.12
C PRO A 223 8.96 10.01 2.61
N VAL A 224 9.08 8.74 2.99
CA VAL A 224 9.24 8.35 4.40
C VAL A 224 10.72 8.48 4.75
N ARG A 225 11.05 9.53 5.52
CA ARG A 225 12.37 9.76 6.09
C ARG A 225 12.44 9.05 7.45
N ASP A 226 13.58 8.41 7.76
CA ASP A 226 13.73 7.52 8.92
C ASP A 226 12.68 6.38 8.94
N PRO A 227 12.70 5.51 7.91
CA PRO A 227 11.65 4.52 7.71
C PRO A 227 11.56 3.52 8.87
N GLN A 228 12.66 3.12 9.50
CA GLN A 228 12.60 2.18 10.62
C GLN A 228 11.84 2.76 11.81
N ARG A 229 12.07 4.03 12.16
CA ARG A 229 11.29 4.71 13.20
C ARG A 229 9.81 4.81 12.79
N PHE A 230 9.55 5.23 11.55
CA PHE A 230 8.19 5.39 11.04
C PHE A 230 7.40 4.07 11.04
N VAL A 231 7.98 2.98 10.52
CA VAL A 231 7.34 1.66 10.46
C VAL A 231 7.08 1.11 11.87
N ARG A 232 8.00 1.30 12.83
CA ARG A 232 7.76 0.93 14.25
C ARG A 232 6.58 1.71 14.83
N ALA A 233 6.53 3.01 14.60
CA ALA A 233 5.44 3.87 15.06
C ALA A 233 4.09 3.48 14.41
N LEU A 234 4.09 3.18 13.11
CA LEU A 234 2.93 2.73 12.36
C LEU A 234 2.41 1.37 12.87
N ALA A 235 3.31 0.40 13.08
CA ALA A 235 2.94 -0.89 13.65
C ALA A 235 2.40 -0.75 15.08
N HIS A 236 2.98 0.14 15.89
CA HIS A 236 2.44 0.45 17.21
C HIS A 236 1.04 1.05 17.13
N HIS A 237 0.84 2.04 16.24
CA HIS A 237 -0.46 2.68 16.03
C HIS A 237 -1.56 1.67 15.67
N ARG A 238 -1.26 0.69 14.80
CA ARG A 238 -2.19 -0.38 14.43
C ARG A 238 -2.51 -1.30 15.60
N ARG A 239 -1.51 -1.72 16.39
CA ARG A 239 -1.73 -2.54 17.59
C ARG A 239 -2.53 -1.79 18.66
N ALA A 240 -2.30 -0.49 18.82
CA ALA A 240 -3.09 0.35 19.72
C ALA A 240 -4.56 0.45 19.26
N ARG A 241 -4.80 0.56 17.95
CA ARG A 241 -6.15 0.53 17.37
C ARG A 241 -6.84 -0.81 17.62
N GLU A 242 -6.16 -1.92 17.38
CA GLU A 242 -6.68 -3.26 17.65
C GLU A 242 -7.03 -3.45 19.13
N ALA A 243 -6.16 -3.01 20.05
CA ALA A 243 -6.41 -3.07 21.49
C ALA A 243 -7.66 -2.27 21.87
N ALA A 244 -7.84 -1.08 21.31
CA ALA A 244 -9.05 -0.28 21.51
C ALA A 244 -10.31 -0.98 20.97
N ILE A 245 -10.24 -1.60 19.80
CA ILE A 245 -11.35 -2.38 19.22
C ILE A 245 -11.73 -3.56 20.12
N LEU A 246 -10.75 -4.33 20.58
CA LEU A 246 -10.98 -5.46 21.48
C LEU A 246 -11.58 -5.02 22.82
N ASP A 247 -11.13 -3.88 23.35
CA ASP A 247 -11.71 -3.29 24.56
C ASP A 247 -13.18 -2.92 24.36
N ARG A 248 -13.53 -2.28 23.23
CA ARG A 248 -14.93 -1.98 22.88
C ARG A 248 -15.79 -3.24 22.85
N VAL A 249 -15.34 -4.29 22.17
CA VAL A 249 -16.03 -5.59 22.13
C VAL A 249 -16.21 -6.19 23.54
N ARG A 250 -15.21 -6.09 24.41
CA ARG A 250 -15.30 -6.56 25.82
C ARG A 250 -16.29 -5.75 26.66
N THR A 251 -16.44 -4.47 26.38
CA THR A 251 -17.40 -3.60 27.08
C THR A 251 -18.82 -3.64 26.51
N GLY A 252 -19.07 -4.45 25.47
CA GLY A 252 -20.40 -4.70 24.93
C GLY A 252 -20.71 -4.02 23.58
N ASP A 253 -19.78 -3.25 23.01
CA ASP A 253 -19.94 -2.71 21.65
C ASP A 253 -19.61 -3.81 20.63
N GLY A 254 -20.58 -4.67 20.35
CA GLY A 254 -20.39 -5.83 19.47
C GLY A 254 -20.50 -5.53 17.97
N THR A 255 -20.97 -4.36 17.55
CA THR A 255 -21.17 -4.04 16.13
C THR A 255 -20.15 -3.03 15.61
N ILE A 256 -19.77 -3.14 14.34
CA ILE A 256 -18.80 -2.22 13.72
C ILE A 256 -19.25 -0.76 13.82
N PRO A 257 -20.52 -0.38 13.57
CA PRO A 257 -20.97 1.01 13.76
C PRO A 257 -20.80 1.51 15.20
N ALA A 258 -21.07 0.68 16.21
CA ALA A 258 -20.90 1.06 17.62
C ALA A 258 -19.41 1.27 17.96
N ILE A 259 -18.55 0.35 17.52
CA ILE A 259 -17.09 0.46 17.70
C ILE A 259 -16.55 1.72 17.01
N VAL A 260 -16.97 1.99 15.77
CA VAL A 260 -16.55 3.18 15.02
C VAL A 260 -16.98 4.46 15.77
N ALA A 261 -18.23 4.53 16.23
CA ALA A 261 -18.73 5.69 16.98
C ALA A 261 -17.96 5.93 18.28
N ALA A 262 -17.58 4.86 18.98
CA ALA A 262 -16.85 4.96 20.24
C ALA A 262 -15.39 5.37 20.06
N ILE A 263 -14.69 4.80 19.08
CA ILE A 263 -13.25 5.02 18.91
C ILE A 263 -12.96 6.29 18.07
N TYR A 264 -13.76 6.58 17.06
CA TYR A 264 -13.54 7.70 16.13
C TYR A 264 -14.47 8.89 16.44
N ARG A 265 -14.40 9.40 17.68
CA ARG A 265 -15.21 10.55 18.10
C ARG A 265 -14.90 11.80 17.26
N GLY A 266 -15.93 12.42 16.71
CA GLY A 266 -15.80 13.61 15.86
C GLY A 266 -15.31 13.34 14.44
N LEU A 267 -15.27 12.08 14.00
CA LEU A 267 -14.92 11.73 12.62
C LEU A 267 -15.93 12.32 11.63
N ASP A 268 -15.41 12.90 10.55
CA ASP A 268 -16.20 13.35 9.41
C ASP A 268 -17.12 12.21 8.92
N PRO A 269 -18.43 12.45 8.74
CA PRO A 269 -19.37 11.46 8.20
C PRO A 269 -18.87 10.76 6.92
N ALA A 270 -18.15 11.47 6.04
CA ALA A 270 -17.59 10.92 4.81
C ALA A 270 -16.53 9.83 5.05
N LEU A 271 -15.84 9.86 6.19
CA LEU A 271 -14.78 8.90 6.53
C LEU A 271 -15.27 7.67 7.31
N ARG A 272 -16.56 7.62 7.67
CA ARG A 272 -17.12 6.51 8.45
C ARG A 272 -17.01 5.16 7.74
N GLY A 273 -17.20 5.13 6.41
CA GLY A 273 -17.06 3.90 5.63
C GLY A 273 -15.63 3.33 5.67
N ALA A 274 -14.62 4.20 5.49
CA ALA A 274 -13.22 3.79 5.59
C ALA A 274 -12.84 3.34 7.00
N ALA A 275 -13.36 4.00 8.04
CA ALA A 275 -13.18 3.59 9.42
C ALA A 275 -13.82 2.22 9.71
N ALA A 276 -15.03 1.96 9.17
CA ALA A 276 -15.71 0.67 9.30
C ALA A 276 -14.91 -0.46 8.64
N LEU A 277 -14.38 -0.26 7.43
CA LEU A 277 -13.50 -1.23 6.77
C LEU A 277 -12.23 -1.50 7.58
N SER A 278 -11.59 -0.47 8.14
CA SER A 278 -10.41 -0.64 8.99
C SER A 278 -10.75 -1.41 10.29
N VAL A 279 -11.89 -1.14 10.92
CA VAL A 279 -12.36 -1.89 12.10
C VAL A 279 -12.64 -3.34 11.73
N PHE A 280 -13.28 -3.57 10.58
CA PHE A 280 -13.57 -4.92 10.09
C PHE A 280 -12.29 -5.73 9.89
N ALA A 281 -11.27 -5.15 9.26
CA ALA A 281 -9.98 -5.81 9.05
C ALA A 281 -9.34 -6.27 10.37
N HIS A 282 -9.43 -5.46 11.43
CA HIS A 282 -8.96 -5.84 12.76
C HIS A 282 -9.84 -6.93 13.41
N LEU A 283 -11.17 -6.84 13.29
CA LEU A 283 -12.07 -7.83 13.87
C LEU A 283 -11.92 -9.20 13.22
N GLU A 284 -11.69 -9.24 11.90
CA GLU A 284 -11.41 -10.47 11.18
C GLU A 284 -10.11 -11.13 11.65
N ASP A 285 -9.03 -10.36 11.84
CA ASP A 285 -7.77 -10.87 12.38
C ASP A 285 -7.90 -11.33 13.85
N LEU A 286 -8.64 -10.57 14.67
CA LEU A 286 -8.96 -10.96 16.04
C LEU A 286 -9.81 -12.23 16.10
N ALA A 287 -10.69 -12.47 15.12
CA ALA A 287 -11.48 -13.69 15.03
C ALA A 287 -10.60 -14.87 14.61
N ALA A 288 -9.74 -14.68 13.61
CA ALA A 288 -8.78 -15.70 13.15
C ALA A 288 -7.79 -16.12 14.25
N THR A 289 -7.42 -15.18 15.14
CA THR A 289 -6.54 -15.43 16.29
C THR A 289 -7.29 -15.86 17.57
N GLY A 290 -8.61 -16.09 17.49
CA GLY A 290 -9.40 -16.60 18.60
C GLY A 290 -9.55 -15.63 19.77
N ARG A 291 -9.46 -14.33 19.54
CA ARG A 291 -9.60 -13.27 20.57
C ARG A 291 -11.00 -12.66 20.59
N VAL A 292 -11.70 -12.70 19.46
CA VAL A 292 -13.13 -12.43 19.35
C VAL A 292 -13.82 -13.57 18.63
N ARG A 293 -15.14 -13.65 18.74
CA ARG A 293 -16.00 -14.61 18.03
C ARG A 293 -17.23 -13.90 17.48
N THR A 294 -17.86 -14.50 16.49
CA THR A 294 -19.17 -14.08 15.99
C THR A 294 -20.03 -15.33 15.70
N GLU A 295 -21.33 -15.14 15.51
CA GLU A 295 -22.20 -16.22 15.03
C GLU A 295 -21.96 -16.41 13.52
N GLY A 296 -21.31 -17.52 13.16
CA GLY A 296 -20.91 -17.79 11.78
C GLY A 296 -19.62 -17.07 11.39
N GLU A 297 -19.53 -16.65 10.13
CA GLU A 297 -18.34 -16.01 9.59
C GLU A 297 -18.28 -14.50 9.90
N PRO A 298 -17.10 -13.93 10.19
CA PRO A 298 -16.90 -12.48 10.25
C PRO A 298 -17.39 -11.78 8.98
N THR A 299 -18.29 -10.80 9.16
CA THR A 299 -18.79 -9.90 8.10
C THR A 299 -18.94 -8.48 8.65
N LEU A 300 -19.16 -7.49 7.78
CA LEU A 300 -19.37 -6.09 8.18
C LEU A 300 -20.58 -5.88 9.09
N ASP A 301 -21.62 -6.71 8.93
CA ASP A 301 -22.89 -6.60 9.65
C ASP A 301 -22.99 -7.58 10.84
N ALA A 302 -21.93 -8.34 11.10
CA ALA A 302 -21.90 -9.32 12.18
C ALA A 302 -21.83 -8.68 13.59
N GLU A 303 -22.30 -9.42 14.58
CA GLU A 303 -22.11 -9.09 16.00
C GLU A 303 -20.91 -9.86 16.56
N TYR A 304 -19.95 -9.13 17.14
CA TYR A 304 -18.71 -9.64 17.68
C TYR A 304 -18.76 -9.68 19.21
N ARG A 305 -18.22 -10.75 19.78
CA ARG A 305 -18.13 -10.98 21.23
C ARG A 305 -16.71 -11.40 21.60
N PRO A 306 -16.24 -11.16 22.85
CA PRO A 306 -14.95 -11.69 23.29
C PRO A 306 -14.91 -13.21 23.11
N ALA A 307 -13.73 -13.76 22.80
CA ALA A 307 -13.52 -15.20 22.98
C ALA A 307 -13.65 -15.56 24.47
N GLY A 308 -14.16 -16.77 24.74
CA GLY A 308 -14.43 -17.25 26.10
C GLY A 308 -13.16 -17.68 26.80
#